data_AF-A0A419R0N2-F1
#
_entry.id   AF-A0A419R0N2-F1
#
_cell.length_a   1.000
_cell.length_b   1.000
_cell.length_c   1.000
_cell.angle_alpha   90.00
_cell.angle_beta   90.00
_cell.angle_gamma   90.00
#
_symmetry.space_group_name_H-M   'P 1'
#
loop_
_entity.id
_entity.type
_entity.pdbx_description
1 polymer ?
#
loop_
_entity_poly.entity_id
_entity_poly.type
_entity_poly.pdbx_seq_one_letter_code
_entity_poly.pdbx_strand_id
1 'polypeptide(L)'
;MTDQSNPPRPHDGEETTDSSLFERASSTFGFDPFRPAPVPGKLDDLTMKRARAVRRAAVPDDVRTEPEIARTHDAEDRGTKSVPVAPVPTVIEGPGAAVRFSGEAHPIDRSRLRERGLIVPEAKNSALLEEFRIVKRQLHAVADQRGTAMSRRVLVCSPLPGEGKTFCSVNLALAMANERDSEVLLVDADFAKPSVLSALGLPKGPGLLDALSDPSINAEDLVMGTDIPGLWILPAGNPTDADSEWLASARTTDVLNRLTMGAPHRMVIFDSPPALAASPAAELAKHVGQVLLVARADQTGRSALEDAVDLLGACPDIKLLLNAAHFSPSGRRFGTYYGYEG
;
A
#
# COMPACT_ATOMS: atom_id res chain seq x y z
N MET A 1 48.36 -63.16 -19.58
CA MET A 1 49.33 -62.75 -18.55
C MET A 1 49.92 -61.42 -19.00
N THR A 2 49.30 -60.31 -18.61
CA THR A 2 49.92 -59.00 -18.38
C THR A 2 48.86 -58.09 -17.77
N ASP A 3 49.35 -57.30 -16.83
CA ASP A 3 48.67 -56.76 -15.66
C ASP A 3 48.21 -55.31 -15.89
N GLN A 4 47.38 -54.87 -14.96
CA GLN A 4 46.63 -53.62 -14.86
C GLN A 4 47.47 -52.34 -14.87
N SER A 5 46.89 -51.25 -15.39
CA SER A 5 46.80 -49.97 -14.66
C SER A 5 45.70 -49.09 -15.27
N ASN A 6 44.59 -48.93 -14.53
CA ASN A 6 43.49 -48.02 -14.86
C ASN A 6 43.82 -46.62 -14.31
N PRO A 7 43.59 -45.52 -15.05
CA PRO A 7 43.83 -44.17 -14.54
C PRO A 7 42.83 -43.80 -13.40
N PRO A 8 43.24 -42.94 -12.44
CA PRO A 8 42.51 -42.73 -11.20
C PRO A 8 41.22 -41.92 -11.42
N ARG A 9 40.15 -42.35 -10.72
CA ARG A 9 38.92 -41.59 -10.55
C ARG A 9 39.14 -40.52 -9.47
N PRO A 10 38.64 -39.28 -9.60
CA PRO A 10 38.63 -38.33 -8.49
C PRO A 10 37.68 -38.83 -7.40
N HIS A 11 38.15 -38.71 -6.17
CA HIS A 11 37.46 -39.05 -4.94
C HIS A 11 36.21 -38.21 -4.71
N ASP A 12 35.25 -38.83 -4.01
CA ASP A 12 34.05 -38.24 -3.44
C ASP A 12 34.36 -37.02 -2.53
N GLY A 13 33.49 -36.02 -2.60
CA GLY A 13 33.34 -34.98 -1.58
C GLY A 13 33.31 -33.58 -2.14
N GLU A 14 32.10 -33.06 -2.43
CA GLU A 14 31.58 -31.82 -1.84
C GLU A 14 30.27 -31.43 -2.53
N GLU A 15 29.24 -31.22 -1.71
CA GLU A 15 27.92 -30.73 -2.09
C GLU A 15 28.05 -29.37 -2.79
N THR A 16 27.65 -29.32 -4.06
CA THR A 16 27.56 -28.06 -4.81
C THR A 16 26.40 -27.25 -4.24
N THR A 17 26.73 -26.30 -3.35
CA THR A 17 25.81 -25.25 -2.94
C THR A 17 25.54 -24.34 -4.13
N ASP A 18 24.26 -24.18 -4.46
CA ASP A 18 23.78 -23.34 -5.55
C ASP A 18 23.99 -21.87 -5.17
N SER A 19 25.17 -21.33 -5.48
CA SER A 19 25.53 -19.94 -5.18
C SER A 19 24.65 -18.98 -5.97
N SER A 20 24.07 -18.02 -5.26
CA SER A 20 23.12 -17.05 -5.82
C SER A 20 23.79 -16.14 -6.86
N LEU A 21 23.00 -15.58 -7.78
CA LEU A 21 23.49 -14.63 -8.80
C LEU A 21 24.29 -13.45 -8.20
N PHE A 22 23.99 -13.06 -6.96
CA PHE A 22 24.71 -12.01 -6.24
C PHE A 22 26.14 -12.42 -5.83
N GLU A 23 26.37 -13.69 -5.46
CA GLU A 23 27.71 -14.21 -5.12
C GLU A 23 28.63 -14.30 -6.36
N ARG A 24 28.05 -14.60 -7.52
CA ARG A 24 28.79 -14.62 -8.79
C ARG A 24 29.17 -13.21 -9.24
N ALA A 25 28.31 -12.22 -8.97
CA ALA A 25 28.61 -10.82 -9.24
C ALA A 25 29.71 -10.25 -8.32
N SER A 26 29.73 -10.60 -7.03
CA SER A 26 30.72 -10.07 -6.08
C SER A 26 32.16 -10.54 -6.38
N SER A 27 32.31 -11.81 -6.79
CA SER A 27 33.58 -12.41 -7.20
C SER A 27 34.13 -11.87 -8.52
N THR A 28 33.26 -11.45 -9.43
CA THR A 28 33.66 -10.92 -10.75
C THR A 28 34.13 -9.46 -10.69
N PHE A 29 33.62 -8.67 -9.74
CA PHE A 29 33.86 -7.23 -9.68
C PHE A 29 34.71 -6.75 -8.48
N GLY A 30 35.26 -7.66 -7.67
CA GLY A 30 36.34 -7.35 -6.73
C GLY A 30 35.95 -6.48 -5.52
N PHE A 31 34.74 -6.66 -4.98
CA PHE A 31 34.26 -5.90 -3.81
C PHE A 31 34.67 -6.48 -2.44
N ASP A 32 35.77 -7.24 -2.36
CA ASP A 32 36.15 -7.98 -1.14
C ASP A 32 37.13 -7.23 -0.21
N PRO A 33 36.76 -6.07 0.36
CA PRO A 33 37.32 -5.70 1.65
C PRO A 33 36.26 -5.18 2.62
N PHE A 34 35.26 -6.00 2.96
CA PHE A 34 34.46 -5.81 4.19
C PHE A 34 34.15 -7.16 4.85
N ARG A 35 35.20 -7.90 5.23
CA ARG A 35 35.05 -8.92 6.27
C ARG A 35 35.02 -8.22 7.64
N PRO A 36 34.01 -8.45 8.48
CA PRO A 36 34.04 -7.96 9.86
C PRO A 36 35.20 -8.61 10.62
N ALA A 37 35.91 -7.83 11.43
CA ALA A 37 37.00 -8.33 12.27
C ALA A 37 36.46 -9.35 13.30
N PRO A 38 37.22 -10.39 13.67
CA PRO A 38 36.79 -11.38 14.65
C PRO A 38 36.61 -10.75 16.03
N VAL A 39 35.45 -11.00 16.66
CA VAL A 39 35.09 -10.50 17.99
C VAL A 39 35.84 -11.28 19.07
N PRO A 40 36.56 -10.63 20.00
CA PRO A 40 37.15 -11.33 21.15
C PRO A 40 36.06 -11.88 22.09
N GLY A 41 36.22 -13.13 22.52
CA GLY A 41 35.32 -13.77 23.47
C GLY A 41 35.51 -13.26 24.90
N LYS A 42 34.40 -12.76 25.47
CA LYS A 42 34.18 -12.22 26.83
C LYS A 42 34.66 -10.78 27.07
N LEU A 43 33.69 -9.93 27.41
CA LEU A 43 33.87 -8.57 27.92
C LEU A 43 33.82 -8.62 29.46
N ASP A 44 34.80 -8.02 30.13
CA ASP A 44 34.83 -7.88 31.58
C ASP A 44 33.78 -6.85 32.06
N ASP A 45 33.14 -7.15 33.20
CA ASP A 45 32.13 -6.32 33.86
C ASP A 45 32.73 -4.97 34.31
N LEU A 46 32.50 -3.91 33.53
CA LEU A 46 32.78 -2.55 33.93
C LEU A 46 31.52 -1.87 34.47
N THR A 47 31.59 -1.50 35.75
CA THR A 47 30.56 -0.82 36.52
C THR A 47 30.20 0.55 35.92
N MET A 48 28.93 0.70 35.49
CA MET A 48 28.40 1.96 34.96
C MET A 48 28.18 3.00 36.06
N LYS A 49 28.89 4.14 36.00
CA LYS A 49 28.53 5.36 36.74
C LYS A 49 27.44 6.13 35.98
N ARG A 50 26.33 6.42 36.66
CA ARG A 50 25.18 7.18 36.14
C ARG A 50 25.60 8.59 35.67
N ALA A 51 25.26 8.94 34.43
CA ALA A 51 25.40 10.29 33.90
C ALA A 51 24.21 11.18 34.33
N ARG A 52 24.51 12.44 34.65
CA ARG A 52 23.59 13.47 35.18
C ARG A 52 22.92 14.24 34.04
N ALA A 53 21.65 14.60 34.20
CA ALA A 53 20.83 15.32 33.24
C ALA A 53 21.35 16.74 32.92
N VAL A 54 21.37 17.10 31.63
CA VAL A 54 21.71 18.43 31.12
C VAL A 54 20.43 19.20 30.82
N ARG A 55 20.32 20.43 31.35
CA ARG A 55 19.24 21.39 31.09
C ARG A 55 19.48 22.12 29.75
N ARG A 56 18.42 22.28 28.95
CA ARG A 56 18.39 23.11 27.73
C ARG A 56 18.39 24.60 28.08
N ALA A 57 19.24 25.37 27.41
CA ALA A 57 19.23 26.84 27.41
C ALA A 57 18.43 27.37 26.20
N ALA A 58 17.81 28.53 26.39
CA ALA A 58 16.96 29.23 25.41
C ALA A 58 17.78 29.98 24.34
N VAL A 59 17.17 30.18 23.16
CA VAL A 59 17.71 30.91 22.01
C VAL A 59 17.07 32.32 21.98
N PRO A 60 17.81 33.42 21.74
CA PRO A 60 17.24 34.75 21.59
C PRO A 60 16.78 35.05 20.15
N ASP A 61 15.76 35.91 20.05
CA ASP A 61 15.18 36.50 18.84
C ASP A 61 16.19 37.30 18.02
N ASP A 62 16.14 37.16 16.69
CA ASP A 62 16.86 38.02 15.76
C ASP A 62 15.91 38.67 14.73
N VAL A 63 16.28 39.91 14.43
CA VAL A 63 15.53 41.01 13.87
C VAL A 63 15.31 40.85 12.35
N ARG A 64 14.08 41.10 11.91
CA ARG A 64 13.70 41.11 10.49
C ARG A 64 13.79 42.55 9.96
N THR A 65 14.74 42.82 9.08
CA THR A 65 14.84 44.06 8.30
C THR A 65 14.42 43.79 6.85
N GLU A 66 13.41 44.53 6.38
CA GLU A 66 13.03 44.65 4.96
C GLU A 66 13.94 45.68 4.27
N PRO A 67 14.16 45.56 2.95
CA PRO A 67 14.52 46.71 2.13
C PRO A 67 13.42 47.03 1.11
N GLU A 68 12.97 48.28 1.20
CA GLU A 68 12.22 49.06 0.23
C GLU A 68 13.15 49.52 -0.91
N ILE A 69 12.75 49.37 -2.17
CA ILE A 69 13.38 50.10 -3.30
C ILE A 69 12.29 50.61 -4.25
N ALA A 70 12.41 51.91 -4.53
CA ALA A 70 11.50 52.76 -5.26
C ALA A 70 11.56 52.63 -6.80
N ARG A 71 10.52 53.20 -7.41
CA ARG A 71 10.21 53.37 -8.84
C ARG A 71 11.25 54.24 -9.58
N THR A 72 11.38 54.06 -10.91
CA THR A 72 11.27 55.16 -11.91
C THR A 72 11.36 54.70 -13.39
N HIS A 73 10.57 55.42 -14.22
CA HIS A 73 10.69 55.82 -15.65
C HIS A 73 10.48 54.89 -16.87
N ASP A 74 9.33 55.16 -17.54
CA ASP A 74 9.10 55.63 -18.92
C ASP A 74 9.58 54.87 -20.20
N ALA A 75 8.55 54.43 -20.94
CA ALA A 75 8.26 54.57 -22.38
C ALA A 75 9.33 54.35 -23.47
N GLU A 76 9.05 53.43 -24.40
CA GLU A 76 8.94 53.76 -25.83
C GLU A 76 8.20 52.69 -26.67
N ASP A 77 7.43 53.21 -27.62
CA ASP A 77 6.44 52.60 -28.51
C ASP A 77 7.09 52.05 -29.80
N ARG A 78 6.77 50.81 -30.18
CA ARG A 78 6.84 50.34 -31.59
C ARG A 78 5.72 49.34 -31.89
N GLY A 79 4.64 49.88 -32.46
CA GLY A 79 3.50 49.12 -32.95
C GLY A 79 3.82 48.10 -34.04
N THR A 80 3.19 46.93 -33.92
CA THR A 80 2.84 46.06 -35.05
C THR A 80 1.36 45.70 -34.90
N LYS A 81 0.57 46.04 -35.93
CA LYS A 81 -0.87 45.77 -35.98
C LYS A 81 -1.09 44.27 -36.16
N SER A 82 -1.55 43.59 -35.11
CA SER A 82 -2.14 42.25 -35.20
C SER A 82 -3.66 42.35 -35.35
N VAL A 83 -4.20 41.59 -36.30
CA VAL A 83 -5.63 41.49 -36.59
C VAL A 83 -6.30 40.73 -35.42
N PRO A 84 -7.46 41.17 -34.89
CA PRO A 84 -8.10 40.46 -33.78
C PRO A 84 -8.74 39.17 -34.31
N VAL A 85 -8.11 38.04 -34.01
CA VAL A 85 -8.78 36.73 -34.06
C VAL A 85 -9.72 36.70 -32.85
N ALA A 86 -11.03 36.65 -33.12
CA ALA A 86 -12.03 36.48 -32.08
C ALA A 86 -11.67 35.25 -31.23
N PRO A 87 -11.67 35.34 -29.89
CA PRO A 87 -11.45 34.18 -29.06
C PRO A 87 -12.59 33.20 -29.34
N VAL A 88 -12.26 32.07 -29.94
CA VAL A 88 -13.10 30.88 -29.86
C VAL A 88 -13.32 30.67 -28.37
N PRO A 89 -14.56 30.65 -27.87
CA PRO A 89 -14.78 30.38 -26.46
C PRO A 89 -14.22 28.99 -26.21
N THR A 90 -13.08 28.93 -25.54
CA THR A 90 -12.59 27.72 -24.90
C THR A 90 -13.69 27.36 -23.92
N VAL A 91 -14.53 26.40 -24.30
CA VAL A 91 -15.42 25.73 -23.38
C VAL A 91 -14.50 25.17 -22.31
N ILE A 92 -14.46 25.82 -21.16
CA ILE A 92 -13.92 25.23 -19.96
C ILE A 92 -14.91 24.09 -19.69
N GLU A 93 -14.56 22.89 -20.17
CA GLU A 93 -15.26 21.68 -19.76
C GLU A 93 -15.28 21.72 -18.23
N GLY A 94 -16.50 21.66 -17.67
CA GLY A 94 -16.67 21.57 -16.23
C GLY A 94 -15.90 20.37 -15.66
N PRO A 95 -15.84 20.22 -14.34
CA PRO A 95 -15.27 19.00 -13.75
C PRO A 95 -15.94 17.79 -14.42
N GLY A 96 -15.13 16.96 -15.08
CA GLY A 96 -15.62 15.85 -15.89
C GLY A 96 -16.67 15.02 -15.14
N ALA A 97 -17.64 14.48 -15.87
CA ALA A 97 -18.72 13.70 -15.29
C ALA A 97 -18.17 12.62 -14.34
N ALA A 98 -18.78 12.50 -13.16
CA ALA A 98 -18.36 11.54 -12.15
C ALA A 98 -18.38 10.12 -12.70
N VAL A 99 -17.28 9.39 -12.55
CA VAL A 99 -17.19 7.97 -12.96
C VAL A 99 -18.08 7.15 -12.03
N ARG A 100 -19.12 6.54 -12.60
CA ARG A 100 -20.04 5.64 -11.90
C ARG A 100 -19.66 4.20 -12.18
N PHE A 101 -19.72 3.35 -11.16
CA PHE A 101 -19.62 1.91 -11.35
C PHE A 101 -21.00 1.36 -11.69
N SER A 102 -21.04 0.40 -12.64
CA SER A 102 -22.29 -0.16 -13.16
C SER A 102 -22.26 -1.68 -13.29
N GLY A 103 -21.23 -2.33 -12.75
CA GLY A 103 -21.10 -3.79 -12.81
C GLY A 103 -22.24 -4.53 -12.13
N GLU A 104 -22.46 -5.76 -12.59
CA GLU A 104 -23.48 -6.66 -12.06
C GLU A 104 -23.28 -6.89 -10.55
N ALA A 105 -24.39 -6.86 -9.80
CA ALA A 105 -24.37 -7.10 -8.37
C ALA A 105 -24.35 -8.61 -8.08
N HIS A 106 -23.29 -9.06 -7.42
CA HIS A 106 -23.14 -10.45 -7.01
C HIS A 106 -23.50 -10.66 -5.53
N PRO A 107 -24.24 -11.73 -5.19
CA PRO A 107 -24.57 -12.01 -3.79
C PRO A 107 -23.33 -12.50 -3.03
N ILE A 108 -23.09 -11.93 -1.84
CA ILE A 108 -22.03 -12.39 -0.93
C ILE A 108 -22.62 -13.35 0.11
N ASP A 109 -22.05 -14.54 0.26
CA ASP A 109 -22.53 -15.51 1.25
C ASP A 109 -22.14 -15.10 2.68
N ARG A 110 -23.14 -14.75 3.50
CA ARG A 110 -22.94 -14.33 4.90
C ARG A 110 -22.41 -15.47 5.77
N SER A 111 -22.73 -16.72 5.47
CA SER A 111 -22.21 -17.88 6.21
C SER A 111 -20.71 -18.01 5.99
N ARG A 112 -20.26 -17.86 4.73
CA ARG A 112 -18.84 -17.82 4.37
C ARG A 112 -18.10 -16.68 5.07
N LEU A 113 -18.70 -15.48 5.15
CA LEU A 113 -18.11 -14.36 5.88
C LEU A 113 -17.86 -14.75 7.34
N ARG A 114 -18.85 -15.36 8.03
CA ARG A 114 -18.70 -15.80 9.42
C ARG A 114 -17.62 -16.87 9.59
N GLU A 115 -17.61 -17.88 8.72
CA GLU A 115 -16.61 -18.96 8.75
C GLU A 115 -15.17 -18.45 8.58
N ARG A 116 -15.00 -17.37 7.82
CA ARG A 116 -13.71 -16.70 7.61
C ARG A 116 -13.38 -15.61 8.65
N GLY A 117 -14.24 -15.42 9.65
CA GLY A 117 -14.08 -14.37 10.66
C GLY A 117 -14.18 -12.96 10.09
N LEU A 118 -14.88 -12.76 8.97
CA LEU A 118 -15.10 -11.47 8.34
C LEU A 118 -16.35 -10.79 8.91
N ILE A 119 -16.37 -9.45 8.86
CA ILE A 119 -17.50 -8.64 9.26
C ILE A 119 -18.73 -8.98 8.41
N VAL A 120 -19.87 -9.20 9.06
CA VAL A 120 -21.18 -9.32 8.41
C VAL A 120 -21.91 -7.99 8.57
N PRO A 121 -22.18 -7.22 7.49
CA PRO A 121 -22.75 -5.88 7.60
C PRO A 121 -24.06 -5.81 8.37
N GLU A 122 -24.96 -6.78 8.17
CA GLU A 122 -26.29 -6.82 8.78
C GLU A 122 -26.29 -7.42 10.19
N ALA A 123 -25.16 -7.95 10.66
CA ALA A 123 -25.07 -8.50 12.00
C ALA A 123 -25.03 -7.39 13.05
N LYS A 124 -25.42 -7.75 14.30
CA LYS A 124 -25.21 -6.87 15.44
C LYS A 124 -23.72 -6.52 15.55
N ASN A 125 -23.45 -5.31 16.03
CA ASN A 125 -22.09 -4.80 16.26
C ASN A 125 -21.19 -5.88 16.89
N SER A 126 -20.08 -6.20 16.24
CA SER A 126 -19.06 -7.12 16.76
C SER A 126 -17.86 -6.34 17.31
N ALA A 127 -17.03 -7.00 18.12
CA ALA A 127 -15.75 -6.44 18.56
C ALA A 127 -14.86 -6.06 17.36
N LEU A 128 -14.79 -6.95 16.37
CA LEU A 128 -14.06 -6.74 15.12
C LEU A 128 -14.55 -5.50 14.36
N LEU A 129 -15.87 -5.30 14.26
CA LEU A 129 -16.42 -4.10 13.61
C LEU A 129 -16.02 -2.82 14.36
N GLU A 130 -15.95 -2.84 15.68
CA GLU A 130 -15.51 -1.69 16.48
C GLU A 130 -14.02 -1.40 16.33
N GLU A 131 -13.19 -2.43 16.18
CA GLU A 131 -11.76 -2.29 15.88
C GLU A 131 -11.57 -1.62 14.51
N PHE A 132 -12.24 -2.11 13.47
CA PHE A 132 -12.17 -1.51 12.14
C PHE A 132 -12.85 -0.13 12.06
N ARG A 133 -13.78 0.20 12.97
CA ARG A 133 -14.30 1.57 13.13
C ARG A 133 -13.24 2.58 13.56
N ILE A 134 -12.25 2.17 14.34
CA ILE A 134 -11.12 3.04 14.69
C ILE A 134 -10.24 3.27 13.47
N VAL A 135 -9.89 2.18 12.77
CA VAL A 135 -9.04 2.23 11.57
C VAL A 135 -9.66 3.13 10.51
N LYS A 136 -10.93 2.89 10.14
CA LYS A 136 -11.58 3.70 9.09
C LYS A 136 -11.70 5.18 9.46
N ARG A 137 -11.98 5.53 10.72
CA ARG A 137 -12.06 6.93 11.17
C ARG A 137 -10.75 7.68 10.94
N GLN A 138 -9.62 7.03 11.21
CA GLN A 138 -8.31 7.63 10.96
C GLN A 138 -8.05 7.84 9.45
N LEU A 139 -8.44 6.87 8.63
CA LEU A 139 -8.28 6.96 7.17
C LEU A 139 -9.18 8.04 6.55
N HIS A 140 -10.44 8.12 6.98
CA HIS A 140 -11.37 9.18 6.54
C HIS A 140 -10.91 10.56 6.98
N ALA A 141 -10.44 10.73 8.22
CA ALA A 141 -9.94 12.02 8.69
C ALA A 141 -8.80 12.57 7.82
N VAL A 142 -7.88 11.72 7.36
CA VAL A 142 -6.81 12.13 6.45
C VAL A 142 -7.35 12.44 5.05
N ALA A 143 -8.28 11.62 4.54
CA ALA A 143 -8.92 11.83 3.25
C ALA A 143 -9.68 13.18 3.21
N ASP A 144 -10.43 13.49 4.27
CA ASP A 144 -11.18 14.74 4.42
C ASP A 144 -10.25 15.95 4.60
N GLN A 145 -9.20 15.81 5.43
CA GLN A 145 -8.25 16.89 5.69
C GLN A 145 -7.47 17.28 4.44
N ARG A 146 -7.04 16.30 3.64
CA ARG A 146 -6.26 16.54 2.41
C ARG A 146 -7.15 16.87 1.21
N GLY A 147 -8.34 16.28 1.13
CA GLY A 147 -9.32 16.53 0.07
C GLY A 147 -8.91 16.09 -1.34
N THR A 148 -7.78 15.39 -1.50
CA THR A 148 -7.24 14.99 -2.81
C THR A 148 -7.70 13.60 -3.23
N ALA A 149 -7.71 13.33 -4.53
CA ALA A 149 -7.99 12.00 -5.08
C ALA A 149 -7.04 10.92 -4.52
N MET A 150 -5.75 11.23 -4.40
CA MET A 150 -4.77 10.31 -3.81
C MET A 150 -5.04 10.03 -2.33
N SER A 151 -5.48 11.02 -1.54
CA SER A 151 -5.75 10.81 -0.11
C SER A 151 -6.88 9.81 0.18
N ARG A 152 -7.75 9.57 -0.81
CA ARG A 152 -8.83 8.56 -0.76
C ARG A 152 -8.40 7.16 -1.20
N ARG A 153 -7.14 7.01 -1.63
CA ARG A 153 -6.54 5.73 -2.00
C ARG A 153 -5.69 5.22 -0.84
N VAL A 154 -6.00 4.01 -0.39
CA VAL A 154 -5.36 3.35 0.74
C VAL A 154 -4.73 2.05 0.25
N LEU A 155 -3.42 1.92 0.39
CA LEU A 155 -2.73 0.65 0.17
C LEU A 155 -2.76 -0.15 1.46
N VAL A 156 -3.20 -1.40 1.40
CA VAL A 156 -3.08 -2.37 2.50
C VAL A 156 -2.03 -3.39 2.11
N CYS A 157 -0.94 -3.43 2.87
CA CYS A 157 0.19 -4.32 2.62
C CYS A 157 0.75 -4.85 3.93
N SER A 158 1.74 -5.72 3.87
CA SER A 158 2.43 -6.26 5.04
C SER A 158 3.91 -6.49 4.70
N PRO A 159 4.84 -6.51 5.67
CA PRO A 159 6.24 -6.82 5.37
C PRO A 159 6.42 -8.19 4.71
N LEU A 160 5.76 -9.23 5.23
CA LEU A 160 5.96 -10.64 4.91
C LEU A 160 4.64 -11.37 4.57
N PRO A 161 4.70 -12.53 3.86
CA PRO A 161 3.53 -13.34 3.60
C PRO A 161 2.83 -13.84 4.88
N GLY A 162 1.50 -13.98 4.83
CA GLY A 162 0.72 -14.62 5.93
C GLY A 162 0.36 -13.71 7.10
N GLU A 163 0.64 -12.41 7.01
CA GLU A 163 0.38 -11.45 8.10
C GLU A 163 -1.07 -10.97 8.17
N GLY A 164 -1.90 -11.36 7.20
CA GLY A 164 -3.34 -11.09 7.18
C GLY A 164 -3.75 -9.81 6.46
N LYS A 165 -2.91 -9.26 5.57
CA LYS A 165 -3.22 -8.12 4.70
C LYS A 165 -4.61 -8.20 4.02
N THR A 166 -4.93 -9.34 3.38
CA THR A 166 -6.22 -9.55 2.71
C THR A 166 -7.39 -9.62 3.68
N PHE A 167 -7.18 -10.23 4.85
CA PHE A 167 -8.19 -10.22 5.92
C PHE A 167 -8.48 -8.79 6.39
N CYS A 168 -7.43 -7.98 6.55
CA CYS A 168 -7.55 -6.59 6.98
C CYS A 168 -8.16 -5.70 5.88
N SER A 169 -7.79 -5.86 4.61
CA SER A 169 -8.33 -5.07 3.50
C SER A 169 -9.80 -5.36 3.26
N VAL A 170 -10.21 -6.63 3.28
CA VAL A 170 -11.61 -7.04 3.14
C VAL A 170 -12.46 -6.54 4.32
N ASN A 171 -12.01 -6.71 5.57
CA ASN A 171 -12.76 -6.21 6.73
C ASN A 171 -12.82 -4.69 6.78
N LEU A 172 -11.76 -3.99 6.36
CA LEU A 172 -11.78 -2.54 6.24
C LEU A 172 -12.83 -2.10 5.22
N ALA A 173 -12.89 -2.75 4.06
CA ALA A 173 -13.86 -2.45 3.03
C ALA A 173 -15.31 -2.70 3.52
N LEU A 174 -15.56 -3.84 4.14
CA LEU A 174 -16.86 -4.18 4.75
C LEU A 174 -17.27 -3.18 5.85
N ALA A 175 -16.32 -2.77 6.70
CA ALA A 175 -16.58 -1.80 7.75
C ALA A 175 -16.89 -0.40 7.20
N MET A 176 -16.23 0.02 6.12
CA MET A 176 -16.50 1.29 5.44
C MET A 176 -17.82 1.27 4.66
N ALA A 177 -18.15 0.15 4.00
CA ALA A 177 -19.40 -0.02 3.27
C ALA A 177 -20.63 -0.07 4.20
N ASN A 178 -20.44 -0.45 5.47
CA ASN A 178 -21.50 -0.41 6.48
C ASN A 178 -21.88 1.01 6.95
N GLU A 179 -21.29 2.07 6.38
CA GLU A 179 -21.71 3.46 6.60
C GLU A 179 -22.73 3.90 5.56
N ARG A 180 -23.63 4.79 5.95
CA ARG A 180 -24.56 5.40 5.02
C ARG A 180 -23.81 6.26 4.01
N ASP A 181 -24.27 6.22 2.76
CA ASP A 181 -23.75 7.05 1.67
C ASP A 181 -22.25 6.84 1.36
N SER A 182 -21.67 5.74 1.84
CA SER A 182 -20.30 5.33 1.58
C SER A 182 -20.20 4.59 0.25
N GLU A 183 -19.15 4.87 -0.50
CA GLU A 183 -18.79 4.14 -1.71
C GLU A 183 -17.35 3.65 -1.56
N VAL A 184 -17.16 2.34 -1.56
CA VAL A 184 -15.87 1.70 -1.30
C VAL A 184 -15.55 0.77 -2.45
N LEU A 185 -14.41 1.01 -3.09
CA LEU A 185 -13.85 0.11 -4.08
C LEU A 185 -12.70 -0.67 -3.44
N LEU A 186 -12.84 -1.99 -3.31
CA LEU A 186 -11.75 -2.89 -2.95
C LEU A 186 -11.12 -3.45 -4.24
N VAL A 187 -9.85 -3.16 -4.43
CA VAL A 187 -9.05 -3.58 -5.57
C VAL A 187 -8.12 -4.71 -5.12
N ASP A 188 -8.22 -5.87 -5.75
CA ASP A 188 -7.23 -6.93 -5.58
C ASP A 188 -6.00 -6.59 -6.45
N ALA A 189 -4.93 -6.14 -5.82
CA ALA A 189 -3.68 -5.76 -6.47
C ALA A 189 -2.53 -6.72 -6.15
N ASP A 190 -2.85 -7.91 -5.61
CA ASP A 190 -1.93 -9.04 -5.46
C ASP A 190 -2.05 -9.95 -6.69
N PHE A 191 -1.38 -9.57 -7.77
CA PHE A 191 -1.44 -10.29 -9.04
C PHE A 191 -0.84 -11.71 -8.97
N ALA A 192 0.14 -11.91 -8.09
CA ALA A 192 0.79 -13.20 -7.91
C ALA A 192 -0.12 -14.21 -7.19
N LYS A 193 -0.87 -13.76 -6.18
CA LYS A 193 -1.76 -14.61 -5.37
C LYS A 193 -3.07 -13.87 -5.02
N PRO A 194 -3.92 -13.56 -6.03
CA PRO A 194 -5.15 -12.82 -5.80
C PRO A 194 -6.10 -13.65 -4.96
N SER A 195 -6.68 -13.03 -3.94
CA SER A 195 -7.43 -13.75 -2.92
C SER A 195 -8.70 -13.04 -2.45
N VAL A 196 -8.96 -11.79 -2.85
CA VAL A 196 -10.15 -11.02 -2.46
C VAL A 196 -11.43 -11.71 -2.95
N LEU A 197 -11.50 -12.07 -4.23
CA LEU A 197 -12.68 -12.75 -4.79
C LEU A 197 -12.94 -14.08 -4.07
N SER A 198 -11.88 -14.83 -3.78
CA SER A 198 -11.97 -16.08 -3.02
C SER A 198 -12.35 -15.85 -1.55
N ALA A 199 -12.03 -14.70 -0.96
CA ALA A 199 -12.47 -14.39 0.40
C ALA A 199 -13.99 -14.15 0.43
N LEU A 200 -14.51 -13.43 -0.57
CA LEU A 200 -15.92 -13.04 -0.68
C LEU A 200 -16.82 -14.09 -1.37
N GLY A 201 -16.23 -15.08 -2.04
CA GLY A 201 -16.98 -16.09 -2.80
C GLY A 201 -17.50 -15.61 -4.15
N LEU A 202 -16.82 -14.65 -4.74
CA LEU A 202 -17.16 -14.04 -6.01
C LEU A 202 -16.53 -14.79 -7.19
N PRO A 203 -17.14 -14.76 -8.38
CA PRO A 203 -16.56 -15.36 -9.58
C PRO A 203 -15.28 -14.64 -9.99
N LYS A 204 -14.37 -15.38 -10.65
CA LYS A 204 -13.21 -14.79 -11.33
C LYS A 204 -13.66 -13.99 -12.55
N GLY A 205 -12.88 -13.00 -12.94
CA GLY A 205 -13.13 -12.18 -14.11
C GLY A 205 -11.93 -11.29 -14.45
N PRO A 206 -12.04 -10.52 -15.54
CA PRO A 206 -11.07 -9.48 -15.87
C PRO A 206 -11.02 -8.42 -14.76
N GLY A 207 -9.92 -7.68 -14.68
CA GLY A 207 -9.67 -6.75 -13.59
C GLY A 207 -8.59 -5.72 -13.90
N LEU A 208 -7.92 -5.25 -12.85
CA LEU A 208 -6.97 -4.15 -12.93
C LEU A 208 -5.87 -4.38 -13.99
N LEU A 209 -5.28 -5.57 -14.05
CA LEU A 209 -4.24 -5.87 -15.04
C LEU A 209 -4.73 -5.81 -16.49
N ASP A 210 -5.95 -6.28 -16.76
CA ASP A 210 -6.53 -6.21 -18.11
C ASP A 210 -6.70 -4.75 -18.54
N ALA A 211 -7.14 -3.86 -17.64
CA ALA A 211 -7.25 -2.42 -17.92
C ALA A 211 -5.88 -1.70 -18.04
N LEU A 212 -4.85 -2.17 -17.31
CA LEU A 212 -3.50 -1.63 -17.42
C LEU A 212 -2.80 -2.08 -18.72
N SER A 213 -3.05 -3.30 -19.17
CA SER A 213 -2.40 -3.86 -20.36
C SER A 213 -3.08 -3.46 -21.68
N ASP A 214 -4.39 -3.24 -21.69
CA ASP A 214 -5.14 -2.84 -22.88
C ASP A 214 -5.66 -1.39 -22.79
N PRO A 215 -5.14 -0.47 -23.63
CA PRO A 215 -5.61 0.91 -23.71
C PRO A 215 -7.10 1.11 -23.94
N SER A 216 -7.76 0.17 -24.59
CA SER A 216 -9.18 0.23 -24.94
C SER A 216 -10.13 -0.14 -23.80
N ILE A 217 -9.62 -0.75 -22.73
CA ILE A 217 -10.41 -1.21 -21.59
C ILE A 217 -10.32 -0.18 -20.46
N ASN A 218 -11.47 0.33 -19.99
CA ASN A 218 -11.51 1.18 -18.81
C ASN A 218 -11.66 0.32 -17.55
N ALA A 219 -10.94 0.64 -16.48
CA ALA A 219 -10.99 -0.13 -15.25
C ALA A 219 -12.36 -0.10 -14.57
N GLU A 220 -13.09 1.01 -14.65
CA GLU A 220 -14.45 1.14 -14.10
C GLU A 220 -15.48 0.20 -14.74
N ASP A 221 -15.24 -0.25 -15.97
CA ASP A 221 -16.12 -1.18 -16.68
C ASP A 221 -15.92 -2.64 -16.18
N LEU A 222 -14.80 -2.89 -15.49
CA LEU A 222 -14.44 -4.19 -14.90
C LEU A 222 -14.79 -4.28 -13.40
N VAL A 223 -15.34 -3.20 -12.83
CA VAL A 223 -15.73 -3.17 -11.42
C VAL A 223 -17.01 -3.97 -11.23
N MET A 224 -16.97 -4.95 -10.34
CA MET A 224 -18.11 -5.78 -9.96
C MET A 224 -18.90 -5.13 -8.81
N GLY A 225 -20.22 -5.19 -8.90
CA GLY A 225 -21.11 -4.83 -7.80
C GLY A 225 -21.26 -5.98 -6.80
N THR A 226 -21.69 -5.65 -5.59
CA THR A 226 -22.09 -6.65 -4.59
C THR A 226 -23.48 -6.33 -4.05
N ASP A 227 -24.11 -7.31 -3.39
CA ASP A 227 -25.37 -7.08 -2.69
C ASP A 227 -25.19 -6.40 -1.31
N ILE A 228 -23.95 -6.04 -0.95
CA ILE A 228 -23.62 -5.15 0.16
C ILE A 228 -23.61 -3.71 -0.37
N PRO A 229 -24.54 -2.84 0.06
CA PRO A 229 -24.63 -1.48 -0.45
C PRO A 229 -23.31 -0.72 -0.31
N GLY A 230 -22.90 -0.03 -1.38
CA GLY A 230 -21.67 0.78 -1.39
C GLY A 230 -20.38 0.00 -1.55
N LEU A 231 -20.39 -1.34 -1.50
CA LEU A 231 -19.19 -2.16 -1.71
C LEU A 231 -19.06 -2.60 -3.17
N TRP A 232 -17.94 -2.23 -3.78
CA TRP A 232 -17.53 -2.57 -5.13
C TRP A 232 -16.19 -3.29 -5.13
N ILE A 233 -16.00 -4.21 -6.07
CA ILE A 233 -14.77 -5.01 -6.17
C ILE A 233 -14.16 -4.84 -7.55
N LEU A 234 -12.88 -4.49 -7.64
CA LEU A 234 -12.10 -4.62 -8.88
C LEU A 234 -11.16 -5.82 -8.72
N PRO A 235 -11.36 -6.90 -9.50
CA PRO A 235 -10.46 -8.04 -9.49
C PRO A 235 -9.02 -7.66 -9.88
N ALA A 236 -8.08 -8.54 -9.58
CA ALA A 236 -6.71 -8.46 -10.10
C ALA A 236 -6.67 -8.57 -11.63
N GLY A 237 -7.54 -9.42 -12.19
CA GLY A 237 -7.56 -9.75 -13.61
C GLY A 237 -6.75 -10.99 -13.92
N ASN A 238 -6.41 -11.15 -15.19
CA ASN A 238 -5.62 -12.29 -15.65
C ASN A 238 -4.11 -12.01 -15.49
N PRO A 239 -3.36 -12.85 -14.77
CA PRO A 239 -1.92 -12.65 -14.60
C PRO A 239 -1.19 -12.83 -15.94
N THR A 240 -0.14 -12.06 -16.13
CA THR A 240 0.76 -12.07 -17.28
C THR A 240 2.22 -12.05 -16.82
N ASP A 241 3.16 -12.37 -17.70
CA ASP A 241 4.59 -12.34 -17.33
C ASP A 241 5.10 -10.90 -17.05
N ALA A 242 4.33 -9.87 -17.44
CA ALA A 242 4.72 -8.45 -17.37
C ALA A 242 3.94 -7.64 -16.31
N ASP A 243 3.29 -8.30 -15.33
CA ASP A 243 2.40 -7.65 -14.35
C ASP A 243 3.05 -6.46 -13.61
N SER A 244 4.32 -6.61 -13.23
CA SER A 244 5.07 -5.56 -12.53
C SER A 244 5.42 -4.37 -13.44
N GLU A 245 5.62 -4.62 -14.74
CA GLU A 245 5.92 -3.57 -15.72
C GLU A 245 4.68 -2.74 -16.03
N TRP A 246 3.51 -3.40 -16.16
CA TRP A 246 2.24 -2.71 -16.36
C TRP A 246 1.93 -1.77 -15.21
N LEU A 247 2.16 -2.21 -13.98
CA LEU A 247 1.93 -1.40 -12.80
C LEU A 247 2.89 -0.19 -12.70
N ALA A 248 4.14 -0.33 -13.16
CA ALA A 248 5.12 0.76 -13.19
C ALA A 248 4.95 1.72 -14.39
N SER A 249 3.99 1.46 -15.28
CA SER A 249 3.77 2.26 -16.47
C SER A 249 3.14 3.62 -16.15
N ALA A 250 3.33 4.61 -17.03
CA ALA A 250 2.68 5.91 -16.92
C ALA A 250 1.13 5.79 -16.89
N ARG A 251 0.59 4.76 -17.57
CA ARG A 251 -0.85 4.48 -17.65
C ARG A 251 -1.48 4.19 -16.30
N THR A 252 -0.74 3.62 -15.35
CA THR A 252 -1.24 3.36 -13.99
C THR A 252 -1.80 4.61 -13.34
N THR A 253 -1.13 5.75 -13.50
CA THR A 253 -1.61 7.01 -12.93
C THR A 253 -2.99 7.39 -13.47
N ASP A 254 -3.19 7.27 -14.78
CA ASP A 254 -4.46 7.61 -15.43
C ASP A 254 -5.58 6.68 -15.00
N VAL A 255 -5.32 5.36 -14.99
CA VAL A 255 -6.29 4.35 -14.56
C VAL A 255 -6.71 4.59 -13.10
N LEU A 256 -5.76 4.78 -12.19
CA LEU A 256 -6.08 5.00 -10.78
C LEU A 256 -6.76 6.37 -10.55
N ASN A 257 -6.48 7.38 -11.37
CA ASN A 257 -7.18 8.66 -11.36
C ASN A 257 -8.65 8.52 -11.72
N ARG A 258 -8.97 7.75 -12.77
CA ARG A 258 -10.35 7.48 -13.17
C ARG A 258 -11.18 6.85 -12.06
N LEU A 259 -10.61 5.90 -11.30
CA LEU A 259 -11.33 5.23 -10.20
C LEU A 259 -11.86 6.20 -9.12
N THR A 260 -11.28 7.39 -9.00
CA THR A 260 -11.67 8.44 -8.03
C THR A 260 -12.33 9.67 -8.65
N MET A 261 -12.47 9.72 -9.98
CA MET A 261 -12.85 10.92 -10.72
C MET A 261 -14.32 11.30 -10.49
N GLY A 262 -14.55 12.52 -10.00
CA GLY A 262 -15.88 13.04 -9.66
C GLY A 262 -16.63 12.30 -8.54
N ALA A 263 -15.95 11.43 -7.80
CA ALA A 263 -16.49 10.68 -6.66
C ALA A 263 -15.80 11.10 -5.34
N PRO A 264 -16.18 12.24 -4.74
CA PRO A 264 -15.49 12.80 -3.58
C PRO A 264 -15.61 11.96 -2.30
N HIS A 265 -16.64 11.11 -2.20
CA HIS A 265 -16.89 10.24 -1.04
C HIS A 265 -16.40 8.80 -1.25
N ARG A 266 -15.78 8.50 -2.40
CA ARG A 266 -15.31 7.16 -2.71
C ARG A 266 -13.95 6.88 -2.10
N MET A 267 -13.87 5.84 -1.28
CA MET A 267 -12.60 5.28 -0.79
C MET A 267 -12.16 4.12 -1.70
N VAL A 268 -10.88 4.08 -2.07
CA VAL A 268 -10.31 2.98 -2.86
C VAL A 268 -9.25 2.27 -2.02
N ILE A 269 -9.44 0.99 -1.77
CA ILE A 269 -8.56 0.14 -0.96
C ILE A 269 -7.86 -0.83 -1.89
N PHE A 270 -6.53 -0.88 -1.86
CA PHE A 270 -5.73 -1.82 -2.64
C PHE A 270 -5.20 -2.91 -1.71
N ASP A 271 -5.59 -4.17 -1.94
CA ASP A 271 -4.94 -5.33 -1.31
C ASP A 271 -3.72 -5.72 -2.13
N SER A 272 -2.52 -5.55 -1.61
CA SER A 272 -1.28 -5.76 -2.39
C SER A 272 -0.50 -6.99 -1.91
N PRO A 273 0.56 -7.44 -2.63
CA PRO A 273 1.44 -8.48 -2.11
C PRO A 273 2.30 -7.95 -0.94
N PRO A 274 3.00 -8.82 -0.20
CA PRO A 274 3.91 -8.38 0.86
C PRO A 274 5.04 -7.50 0.31
N ALA A 275 5.33 -6.40 0.99
CA ALA A 275 6.24 -5.36 0.52
C ALA A 275 7.68 -5.88 0.31
N LEU A 276 8.17 -6.75 1.19
CA LEU A 276 9.52 -7.31 1.08
C LEU A 276 9.60 -8.53 0.17
N ALA A 277 8.47 -9.05 -0.30
CA ALA A 277 8.41 -10.24 -1.16
C ALA A 277 8.24 -9.88 -2.64
N ALA A 278 7.67 -8.71 -2.96
CA ALA A 278 7.39 -8.32 -4.34
C ALA A 278 7.36 -6.79 -4.51
N SER A 279 7.77 -6.31 -5.69
CA SER A 279 7.79 -4.89 -6.05
C SER A 279 6.43 -4.18 -6.17
N PRO A 280 5.29 -4.83 -6.48
CA PRO A 280 4.02 -4.11 -6.71
C PRO A 280 3.56 -3.22 -5.55
N ALA A 281 3.82 -3.61 -4.29
CA ALA A 281 3.46 -2.79 -3.14
C ALA A 281 4.23 -1.45 -3.11
N ALA A 282 5.52 -1.46 -3.42
CA ALA A 282 6.35 -0.26 -3.50
C ALA A 282 5.94 0.64 -4.67
N GLU A 283 5.52 0.04 -5.80
CA GLU A 283 5.02 0.80 -6.94
C GLU A 283 3.68 1.48 -6.63
N LEU A 284 2.72 0.74 -6.06
CA LEU A 284 1.43 1.27 -5.63
C LEU A 284 1.57 2.38 -4.58
N ALA A 285 2.59 2.30 -3.71
CA ALA A 285 2.87 3.32 -2.70
C ALA A 285 3.03 4.74 -3.30
N LYS A 286 3.52 4.84 -4.54
CA LYS A 286 3.65 6.12 -5.26
C LYS A 286 2.30 6.73 -5.68
N HIS A 287 1.25 5.93 -5.76
CA HIS A 287 -0.06 6.32 -6.27
C HIS A 287 -1.16 6.44 -5.20
N VAL A 288 -0.83 6.16 -3.95
CA VAL A 288 -1.74 6.23 -2.80
C VAL A 288 -1.36 7.36 -1.86
N GLY A 289 -2.34 7.93 -1.17
CA GLY A 289 -2.11 8.95 -0.16
C GLY A 289 -1.91 8.39 1.24
N GLN A 290 -2.24 7.11 1.46
CA GLN A 290 -2.15 6.44 2.75
C GLN A 290 -1.75 4.97 2.57
N VAL A 291 -0.91 4.46 3.47
CA VAL A 291 -0.57 3.05 3.59
C VAL A 291 -1.01 2.55 4.96
N LEU A 292 -1.70 1.42 4.99
CA LEU A 292 -2.00 0.65 6.18
C LEU A 292 -1.11 -0.61 6.17
N LEU A 293 0.01 -0.52 6.89
CA LEU A 293 0.99 -1.59 7.00
C LEU A 293 0.59 -2.57 8.11
N VAL A 294 0.18 -3.75 7.71
CA VAL A 294 -0.27 -4.82 8.60
C VAL A 294 0.94 -5.56 9.16
N ALA A 295 1.03 -5.61 10.48
CA ALA A 295 2.02 -6.40 11.21
C ALA A 295 1.28 -7.46 12.04
N ARG A 296 1.71 -8.71 11.95
CA ARG A 296 1.16 -9.81 12.72
C ARG A 296 1.80 -9.85 14.11
N ALA A 297 0.96 -9.83 15.14
CA ALA A 297 1.38 -9.92 16.53
C ALA A 297 2.22 -11.18 16.77
N ASP A 298 3.26 -11.03 17.58
CA ASP A 298 4.20 -12.07 17.98
C ASP A 298 4.93 -12.78 16.82
N GLN A 299 4.86 -12.25 15.59
CA GLN A 299 5.48 -12.85 14.40
C GLN A 299 6.29 -11.85 13.58
N THR A 300 5.75 -10.66 13.30
CA THR A 300 6.45 -9.66 12.49
C THR A 300 7.62 -9.06 13.28
N GLY A 301 8.84 -9.28 12.80
CA GLY A 301 10.04 -8.72 13.39
C GLY A 301 10.18 -7.21 13.12
N ARG A 302 10.78 -6.49 14.06
CA ARG A 302 10.99 -5.04 13.96
C ARG A 302 11.80 -4.64 12.71
N SER A 303 12.87 -5.37 12.39
CA SER A 303 13.70 -5.09 11.21
C SER A 303 12.88 -5.14 9.93
N ALA A 304 12.08 -6.19 9.74
CA ALA A 304 11.23 -6.31 8.56
C ALA A 304 10.19 -5.17 8.46
N LEU A 305 9.72 -4.67 9.60
CA LEU A 305 8.82 -3.52 9.63
C LEU A 305 9.53 -2.23 9.21
N GLU A 306 10.75 -1.99 9.71
CA GLU A 306 11.58 -0.84 9.33
C GLU A 306 11.93 -0.89 7.83
N ASP A 307 12.38 -2.04 7.33
CA ASP A 307 12.67 -2.25 5.90
C ASP A 307 11.43 -2.00 5.02
N ALA A 308 10.25 -2.45 5.47
CA ALA A 308 9.01 -2.23 4.73
C ALA A 308 8.59 -0.76 4.74
N VAL A 309 8.76 -0.04 5.86
CA VAL A 309 8.49 1.40 5.96
C VAL A 309 9.41 2.18 5.00
N ASP A 310 10.70 1.86 4.96
CA ASP A 310 11.66 2.50 4.07
C ASP A 310 11.30 2.26 2.60
N LEU A 311 10.97 1.01 2.24
CA LEU A 311 10.57 0.65 0.89
C LEU A 311 9.27 1.35 0.44
N LEU A 312 8.34 1.57 1.36
CA LEU A 312 7.05 2.23 1.11
C LEU A 312 7.11 3.76 1.27
N GLY A 313 8.30 4.32 1.50
CA GLY A 313 8.53 5.73 1.83
C GLY A 313 8.09 6.74 0.75
N ALA A 314 7.72 6.28 -0.46
CA ALA A 314 7.05 7.11 -1.45
C ALA A 314 5.69 7.65 -0.95
N CYS A 315 5.01 6.92 -0.06
CA CYS A 315 3.81 7.39 0.62
C CYS A 315 4.19 8.01 1.97
N PRO A 316 3.89 9.30 2.22
CA PRO A 316 4.30 9.97 3.45
C PRO A 316 3.44 9.60 4.68
N ASP A 317 2.32 8.90 4.49
CA ASP A 317 1.39 8.54 5.57
C ASP A 317 1.25 7.03 5.69
N ILE A 318 2.12 6.45 6.51
CA ILE A 318 2.13 5.02 6.82
C ILE A 318 1.61 4.82 8.25
N LYS A 319 0.54 4.04 8.38
CA LYS A 319 -0.08 3.65 9.64
C LYS A 319 0.15 2.16 9.88
N LEU A 320 0.42 1.79 11.12
CA LEU A 320 0.58 0.38 11.51
C LEU A 320 -0.75 -0.21 11.98
N LEU A 321 -1.08 -1.40 11.48
CA LEU A 321 -2.19 -2.21 11.97
C LEU A 321 -1.64 -3.50 12.57
N LEU A 322 -1.78 -3.67 13.89
CA LEU A 322 -1.43 -4.92 14.55
C LEU A 322 -2.55 -5.95 14.39
N ASN A 323 -2.29 -7.03 13.66
CA ASN A 323 -3.23 -8.12 13.41
C ASN A 323 -2.94 -9.35 14.27
N ALA A 324 -3.95 -10.20 14.47
CA ALA A 324 -3.86 -11.44 15.27
C ALA A 324 -3.40 -11.24 16.72
N ALA A 325 -3.68 -10.08 17.31
CA ALA A 325 -3.33 -9.80 18.69
C ALA A 325 -4.27 -10.53 19.67
N HIS A 326 -3.72 -11.38 20.53
CA HIS A 326 -4.47 -12.09 21.58
C HIS A 326 -4.50 -11.35 22.92
N PHE A 327 -3.66 -10.33 23.07
CA PHE A 327 -3.47 -9.59 24.30
C PHE A 327 -3.46 -8.07 24.06
N SER A 328 -4.23 -7.35 24.87
CA SER A 328 -4.16 -5.89 24.97
C SER A 328 -3.50 -5.54 26.29
N PRO A 329 -2.29 -4.92 26.29
CA PRO A 329 -1.59 -4.53 27.52
C PRO A 329 -2.41 -3.60 28.42
N SER A 330 -3.37 -2.88 27.84
CA SER A 330 -4.27 -1.99 28.54
C SER A 330 -5.52 -2.66 29.11
N GLY A 331 -5.70 -3.97 28.92
CA GLY A 331 -6.92 -4.70 29.27
C GLY A 331 -8.15 -4.31 28.43
N ARG A 332 -8.04 -3.30 27.56
CA ARG A 332 -9.10 -2.86 26.66
C ARG A 332 -9.37 -3.95 25.63
N ARG A 333 -10.56 -4.55 25.72
CA ARG A 333 -11.14 -5.42 24.70
C ARG A 333 -12.39 -4.74 24.15
N PHE A 334 -12.41 -4.51 22.84
CA PHE A 334 -13.61 -4.02 22.19
C PHE A 334 -14.74 -5.04 22.35
N GLY A 335 -15.97 -4.55 22.53
CA GLY A 335 -17.16 -5.38 22.78
C GLY A 335 -17.53 -5.63 24.24
N THR A 336 -16.64 -5.39 25.20
CA THR A 336 -16.95 -5.52 26.64
C THR A 336 -18.00 -4.52 27.13
N TYR A 337 -18.05 -3.30 26.55
CA TYR A 337 -19.02 -2.27 26.93
C TYR A 337 -20.47 -2.60 26.50
N TYR A 338 -20.63 -3.40 25.45
CA TYR A 338 -21.94 -3.76 24.90
C TYR A 338 -22.28 -5.25 25.08
N GLY A 339 -21.45 -6.02 25.77
CA GLY A 339 -21.68 -7.43 26.05
C GLY A 339 -21.61 -8.34 24.82
N TYR A 340 -20.77 -8.03 23.82
CA TYR A 340 -20.58 -8.91 22.67
C TYR A 340 -19.63 -10.07 23.04
N GLU A 341 -20.07 -11.31 22.82
CA GLU A 341 -19.19 -12.48 22.88
C GLU A 341 -18.35 -12.53 21.59
N GLY A 342 -17.04 -12.76 21.76
CA GLY A 342 -16.05 -12.79 20.68
C GLY A 342 -15.75 -14.21 20.20
#